data_AF-A0A536FWI2-F1
#
_entry.id   AF-A0A536FWI2-F1
#
_cell.length_a   1.000
_cell.length_b   1.000
_cell.length_c   1.000
_cell.angle_alpha   90.00
_cell.angle_beta   90.00
_cell.angle_gamma   90.00
#
_symmetry.space_group_name_H-M   'P 1'
#
loop_
_entity.id
_entity.type
_entity.pdbx_description
1 polymer ?
#
loop_
_entity_poly.entity_id
_entity_poly.type
_entity_poly.pdbx_seq_one_letter_code
_entity_poly.pdbx_strand_id
1 'polypeptide(L)'
;MTALTRGPALRRPAADAWPVAAFIVFVVAWKLVVVLGRLPVFILPAPEQVAARFVTAWTDGTMAPHAWTTIVEVALGFAVGAVAGVVAGYGLARSSVFERVLSPYLVAAQAVPILALAPLLAVWFGPGLLAKVVICGLIVFFPVAVATMVGIRSVDRGLLELARSLRATRRRVLVDIEVPGALPSILGGLRVGITLAVVGAIVGEWAGADKGLGVLVNLARGSLFDIPLLFATLVTIALLGIACYALVVIAERRFVGLR
;
A
#
# COMPACT_ATOMS: atom_id res chain seq x y z
N MET A 1 26.41 28.21 34.22
CA MET A 1 25.92 27.06 35.01
C MET A 1 24.47 27.30 35.39
N THR A 2 23.54 27.02 34.48
CA THR A 2 22.10 27.08 34.75
C THR A 2 21.46 25.88 34.07
N ALA A 3 21.20 24.85 34.86
CA ALA A 3 20.66 23.58 34.42
C ALA A 3 19.20 23.75 33.99
N LEU A 4 18.90 23.48 32.72
CA LEU A 4 17.54 23.28 32.24
C LEU A 4 17.18 21.80 32.40
N THR A 5 16.67 21.44 33.57
CA THR A 5 15.97 20.17 33.79
C THR A 5 14.62 20.23 33.08
N ARG A 6 14.55 19.77 31.82
CA ARG A 6 13.28 19.44 31.16
C ARG A 6 12.72 18.20 31.85
N GLY A 7 11.70 18.38 32.68
CA GLY A 7 10.94 17.26 33.26
C GLY A 7 10.29 16.39 32.16
N PRO A 8 9.97 15.12 32.46
CA PRO A 8 9.31 14.24 31.50
C PRO A 8 7.94 14.83 31.14
N ALA A 9 7.73 15.13 29.86
CA ALA A 9 6.45 15.55 29.35
C ALA A 9 5.43 14.43 29.62
N LEU A 10 4.57 14.65 30.62
CA LEU A 10 3.39 13.83 30.88
C LEU A 10 2.54 13.83 29.61
N ARG A 11 2.56 12.72 28.87
CA ARG A 11 1.68 12.48 27.71
C ARG A 11 0.25 12.65 28.18
N ARG A 12 -0.45 13.68 27.68
CA ARG A 12 -1.86 13.90 27.98
C ARG A 12 -2.69 12.79 27.30
N PRO A 13 -3.37 11.90 28.05
CA PRO A 13 -4.17 10.81 27.47
C PRO A 13 -5.41 11.27 26.69
N ALA A 14 -5.73 12.58 26.73
CA ALA A 14 -6.87 13.15 26.02
C ALA A 14 -6.70 13.24 24.49
N ALA A 15 -5.46 13.14 23.97
CA ALA A 15 -5.22 13.20 22.52
C ALA A 15 -5.60 11.91 21.78
N ASP A 16 -5.75 10.79 22.51
CA ASP A 16 -5.96 9.46 21.92
C ASP A 16 -7.45 9.08 21.77
N ALA A 17 -8.38 9.87 22.32
CA ALA A 17 -9.82 9.57 22.27
C ALA A 17 -10.53 10.05 20.98
N TRP A 18 -9.91 11.00 20.26
CA TRP A 18 -10.52 11.62 19.07
C TRP A 18 -10.83 10.63 17.94
N PRO A 19 -9.94 9.67 17.59
CA PRO A 19 -10.23 8.68 16.54
C PRO A 19 -11.41 7.77 16.90
N VAL A 20 -11.51 7.35 18.17
CA VAL A 20 -12.60 6.50 18.66
C VAL A 20 -13.92 7.27 18.62
N ALA A 21 -13.94 8.51 19.10
CA ALA A 21 -15.12 9.37 19.04
C ALA A 21 -15.57 9.61 17.58
N ALA A 22 -14.64 9.90 16.68
CA ALA A 22 -14.94 10.08 15.26
C ALA A 22 -15.53 8.81 14.63
N PHE A 23 -15.00 7.63 14.97
CA PHE A 23 -15.54 6.35 14.50
C PHE A 23 -16.96 6.09 15.04
N ILE A 24 -17.22 6.36 16.32
CA ILE A 24 -18.56 6.22 16.91
C ILE A 24 -19.54 7.16 16.20
N VAL A 25 -19.17 8.43 16.01
CA VAL A 25 -19.99 9.42 15.29
C VAL A 25 -20.30 8.93 13.87
N PHE A 26 -19.31 8.38 13.16
CA PHE A 26 -19.51 7.80 11.83
C PHE A 26 -20.52 6.64 11.84
N VAL A 27 -20.40 5.69 12.77
CA VAL A 27 -21.33 4.54 12.87
C VAL A 27 -22.75 4.99 13.23
N VAL A 28 -22.89 5.94 14.15
CA VAL A 28 -24.21 6.49 14.50
C VAL A 28 -24.82 7.23 13.32
N ALA A 29 -24.04 8.06 12.62
CA ALA A 29 -24.50 8.77 11.43
C ALA A 29 -24.94 7.80 10.33
N TRP A 30 -24.16 6.75 10.05
CA TRP A 30 -24.54 5.69 9.12
C TRP A 30 -25.87 5.03 9.51
N LYS A 31 -26.02 4.62 10.78
CA LYS A 31 -27.27 4.03 11.27
C LYS A 31 -28.46 4.98 11.11
N LEU A 32 -28.29 6.27 11.42
CA LEU A 32 -29.33 7.28 11.26
C LEU A 32 -29.76 7.42 9.80
N VAL A 33 -28.81 7.44 8.85
CA VAL A 33 -29.14 7.49 7.41
C VAL A 33 -29.99 6.29 6.98
N VAL A 34 -29.64 5.08 7.42
CA VAL A 34 -30.38 3.87 7.08
C VAL A 34 -31.79 3.88 7.68
N VAL A 35 -31.91 4.24 8.97
CA VAL A 35 -33.19 4.21 9.68
C VAL A 35 -34.13 5.35 9.22
N LEU A 36 -33.63 6.58 9.14
CA LEU A 36 -34.42 7.75 8.73
C LEU A 36 -34.77 7.69 7.25
N GLY A 37 -33.84 7.24 6.40
CA GLY A 37 -34.06 7.07 4.97
C GLY A 37 -34.85 5.83 4.59
N ARG A 38 -35.15 4.93 5.56
CA ARG A 38 -35.80 3.62 5.34
C ARG A 38 -35.15 2.85 4.20
N LEU A 39 -33.83 2.89 4.14
CA LEU A 39 -33.07 2.34 3.02
C LEU A 39 -33.15 0.82 3.04
N PRO A 40 -33.43 0.18 1.90
CA PRO A 40 -33.41 -1.27 1.81
C PRO A 40 -31.96 -1.79 1.89
N VAL A 41 -31.82 -3.03 2.39
CA VAL A 41 -30.53 -3.68 2.66
C VAL A 41 -29.63 -3.77 1.42
N PHE A 42 -30.23 -3.91 0.24
CA PHE A 42 -29.47 -4.00 -1.01
C PHE A 42 -28.85 -2.66 -1.48
N ILE A 43 -29.29 -1.54 -0.89
CA ILE A 43 -28.70 -0.21 -1.15
C ILE A 43 -27.66 0.09 -0.07
N LEU A 44 -28.07 0.05 1.19
CA LEU A 44 -27.19 0.35 2.32
C LEU A 44 -27.61 -0.49 3.54
N PRO A 45 -26.89 -1.58 3.86
CA PRO A 45 -27.17 -2.37 5.04
C PRO A 45 -26.86 -1.56 6.31
N ALA A 46 -27.61 -1.83 7.38
CA ALA A 46 -27.33 -1.24 8.68
C ALA A 46 -25.98 -1.76 9.23
N PRO A 47 -25.24 -0.97 10.03
CA PRO A 47 -23.92 -1.37 10.54
C PRO A 47 -23.97 -2.68 11.34
N GLU A 48 -25.05 -2.96 12.08
CA GLU A 48 -25.24 -4.23 12.78
C GLU A 48 -25.34 -5.44 11.85
N GLN A 49 -25.93 -5.28 10.66
CA GLN A 49 -26.04 -6.35 9.67
C GLN A 49 -24.68 -6.64 9.04
N VAL A 50 -23.90 -5.58 8.75
CA VAL A 50 -22.52 -5.70 8.27
C VAL A 50 -21.64 -6.37 9.33
N ALA A 51 -21.77 -5.98 10.59
CA ALA A 51 -21.00 -6.59 11.69
C ALA A 51 -21.34 -8.07 11.88
N ALA A 52 -22.62 -8.43 11.90
CA ALA A 52 -23.06 -9.82 11.99
C ALA A 52 -22.57 -10.64 10.78
N ARG A 53 -22.66 -10.08 9.57
CA ARG A 53 -22.19 -10.77 8.36
C ARG A 53 -20.68 -10.91 8.32
N PHE A 54 -19.94 -9.92 8.81
CA PHE A 54 -18.49 -10.00 8.98
C PHE A 54 -18.11 -11.17 9.89
N VAL A 55 -18.69 -11.27 11.09
CA VAL A 55 -18.39 -12.36 12.02
C VAL A 55 -18.72 -13.71 11.39
N THR A 56 -19.92 -13.87 10.83
CA THR A 56 -20.33 -15.14 10.23
C THR A 56 -19.42 -15.56 9.07
N ALA A 57 -19.06 -14.64 8.16
CA ALA A 57 -18.20 -14.92 7.03
C ALA A 57 -16.79 -15.37 7.43
N TRP A 58 -16.29 -14.93 8.60
CA TRP A 58 -15.02 -15.42 9.13
C TRP A 58 -15.16 -16.78 9.80
N THR A 59 -16.26 -17.04 10.50
CA THR A 59 -16.49 -18.31 11.22
C THR A 59 -16.93 -19.46 10.31
N ASP A 60 -17.67 -19.17 9.24
CA ASP A 60 -18.19 -20.17 8.30
C ASP A 60 -17.16 -20.53 7.19
N GLY A 61 -16.01 -19.84 7.18
CA GLY A 61 -14.93 -20.07 6.22
C GLY A 61 -15.11 -19.37 4.87
N THR A 62 -16.12 -18.51 4.70
CA THR A 62 -16.34 -17.75 3.45
C THR A 62 -15.21 -16.74 3.20
N MET A 63 -14.77 -16.02 4.23
CA MET A 63 -13.83 -14.89 4.09
C MET A 63 -12.37 -15.36 4.01
N ALA A 64 -11.99 -16.35 4.83
CA ALA A 64 -10.58 -16.70 5.07
C ALA A 64 -9.80 -17.13 3.81
N PRO A 65 -10.33 -17.99 2.91
CA PRO A 65 -9.61 -18.39 1.69
C PRO A 65 -9.37 -17.22 0.73
N HIS A 66 -10.35 -16.31 0.63
CA HIS A 66 -10.26 -15.11 -0.20
C HIS A 66 -9.23 -14.13 0.37
N ALA A 67 -9.30 -13.87 1.68
CA ALA A 67 -8.32 -13.02 2.37
C ALA A 67 -6.89 -13.55 2.22
N TRP A 68 -6.67 -14.85 2.42
CA TRP A 68 -5.36 -15.47 2.27
C TRP A 68 -4.81 -15.33 0.86
N THR A 69 -5.65 -15.57 -0.14
CA THR A 69 -5.27 -15.43 -1.56
C THR A 69 -4.79 -14.00 -1.86
N THR A 70 -5.56 -12.99 -1.45
CA THR A 70 -5.19 -11.59 -1.64
C THR A 70 -3.91 -11.23 -0.88
N ILE A 71 -3.71 -11.74 0.35
CA ILE A 71 -2.47 -11.50 1.12
C ILE A 71 -1.25 -11.99 0.35
N VAL A 72 -1.30 -13.20 -0.23
CA VAL A 72 -0.20 -13.76 -1.02
C VAL A 72 0.07 -12.92 -2.27
N GLU A 73 -0.98 -12.52 -2.98
CA GLU A 73 -0.89 -11.68 -4.18
C GLU A 73 -0.26 -10.32 -3.86
N VAL A 74 -0.70 -9.67 -2.77
CA VAL A 74 -0.14 -8.41 -2.27
C VAL A 74 1.32 -8.58 -1.89
N ALA A 75 1.67 -9.63 -1.13
CA ALA A 75 3.03 -9.83 -0.64
C ALA A 75 4.03 -10.04 -1.80
N LEU A 76 3.66 -10.89 -2.76
CA LEU A 76 4.50 -11.17 -3.92
C LEU A 76 4.58 -9.97 -4.88
N GLY A 77 3.45 -9.34 -5.19
CA GLY A 77 3.40 -8.16 -6.04
C GLY A 77 4.18 -6.99 -5.44
N PHE A 78 4.03 -6.75 -4.14
CA PHE A 78 4.82 -5.75 -3.43
C PHE A 78 6.32 -6.06 -3.46
N ALA A 79 6.73 -7.31 -3.16
CA ALA A 79 8.14 -7.67 -3.17
C ALA A 79 8.79 -7.45 -4.55
N VAL A 80 8.15 -7.94 -5.61
CA VAL A 80 8.64 -7.80 -6.99
C VAL A 80 8.66 -6.33 -7.41
N GLY A 81 7.54 -5.61 -7.21
CA GLY A 81 7.41 -4.21 -7.58
C GLY A 81 8.36 -3.29 -6.81
N ALA A 82 8.55 -3.53 -5.52
CA ALA A 82 9.47 -2.77 -4.67
C ALA A 82 10.93 -2.96 -5.11
N VAL A 83 11.37 -4.21 -5.34
CA VAL A 83 12.73 -4.49 -5.79
C VAL A 83 12.99 -3.87 -7.16
N ALA A 84 12.08 -4.08 -8.12
CA ALA A 84 12.18 -3.49 -9.44
C ALA A 84 12.19 -1.95 -9.39
N GLY A 85 11.34 -1.37 -8.54
CA GLY A 85 11.24 0.07 -8.33
C GLY A 85 12.53 0.66 -7.78
N VAL A 86 13.10 0.07 -6.73
CA VAL A 86 14.37 0.54 -6.14
C VAL A 86 15.51 0.46 -7.18
N VAL A 87 15.62 -0.64 -7.91
CA VAL A 87 16.67 -0.82 -8.93
C VAL A 87 16.51 0.21 -10.05
N ALA A 88 15.31 0.37 -10.60
CA ALA A 88 15.04 1.33 -11.66
C ALA A 88 15.23 2.79 -11.19
N GLY A 89 14.72 3.11 -10.00
CA GLY A 89 14.84 4.44 -9.40
C GLY A 89 16.30 4.84 -9.15
N TYR A 90 17.13 3.90 -8.69
CA TYR A 90 18.56 4.11 -8.56
C TYR A 90 19.24 4.34 -9.91
N GLY A 91 18.89 3.54 -10.94
CA GLY A 91 19.38 3.72 -12.31
C GLY A 91 19.04 5.09 -12.90
N LEU A 92 17.79 5.54 -12.71
CA LEU A 92 17.32 6.87 -13.11
C LEU A 92 18.04 7.99 -12.36
N ALA A 93 18.37 7.80 -11.08
CA ALA A 93 19.10 8.78 -10.30
C ALA A 93 20.53 8.98 -10.81
N ARG A 94 21.19 7.90 -11.23
CA ARG A 94 22.63 7.90 -11.57
C ARG A 94 22.93 8.21 -13.02
N SER A 95 22.02 7.93 -13.95
CA SER A 95 22.25 8.07 -15.39
C SER A 95 21.29 9.07 -16.01
N SER A 96 21.82 10.22 -16.42
CA SER A 96 21.07 11.24 -17.18
C SER A 96 20.57 10.71 -18.53
N VAL A 97 21.29 9.76 -19.14
CA VAL A 97 20.84 9.08 -20.37
C VAL A 97 19.64 8.18 -20.07
N PHE A 98 19.72 7.39 -19.00
CA PHE A 98 18.63 6.48 -18.63
C PHE A 98 17.38 7.26 -18.25
N GLU A 99 17.52 8.37 -17.51
CA GLU A 99 16.43 9.31 -17.25
C GLU A 99 15.84 9.87 -18.53
N ARG A 100 16.66 10.43 -19.42
CA ARG A 100 16.16 11.08 -20.64
C ARG A 100 15.44 10.11 -21.57
N VAL A 101 15.91 8.86 -21.63
CA VAL A 101 15.28 7.81 -22.43
C VAL A 101 14.01 7.30 -21.76
N LEU A 102 14.05 6.96 -20.48
CA LEU A 102 12.97 6.21 -19.82
C LEU A 102 11.85 7.10 -19.26
N SER A 103 12.14 8.35 -18.87
CA SER A 103 11.14 9.27 -18.30
C SER A 103 9.87 9.43 -19.15
N PRO A 104 9.91 9.68 -20.47
CA PRO A 104 8.70 9.80 -21.26
C PRO A 104 7.86 8.52 -21.24
N TYR A 105 8.50 7.34 -21.27
CA TYR A 105 7.79 6.06 -21.19
C TYR A 105 7.21 5.80 -19.80
N LEU A 106 7.88 6.22 -18.72
CA LEU A 106 7.36 6.11 -17.35
C LEU A 106 6.15 7.01 -17.13
N VAL A 107 6.17 8.22 -17.70
CA VAL A 107 5.01 9.13 -17.65
C VAL A 107 3.87 8.56 -18.47
N ALA A 108 4.14 8.07 -19.69
CA ALA A 108 3.13 7.42 -20.52
C ALA A 108 2.52 6.18 -19.82
N ALA A 109 3.34 5.33 -19.21
CA ALA A 109 2.89 4.14 -18.50
C ALA A 109 2.02 4.47 -17.28
N GLN A 110 2.29 5.57 -16.58
CA GLN A 110 1.44 6.06 -15.48
C GLN A 110 0.12 6.68 -15.98
N ALA A 111 0.12 7.26 -17.19
CA ALA A 111 -1.09 7.82 -17.77
C ALA A 111 -2.08 6.74 -18.21
N VAL A 112 -1.59 5.53 -18.55
CA VAL A 112 -2.46 4.41 -18.90
C VAL A 112 -3.12 3.85 -17.62
N PRO A 113 -4.47 3.83 -17.54
CA PRO A 113 -5.15 3.26 -16.40
C PRO A 113 -4.84 1.76 -16.28
N ILE A 114 -4.19 1.35 -15.19
CA ILE A 114 -3.86 -0.06 -14.94
C ILE A 114 -5.11 -0.96 -14.96
N LEU A 115 -6.26 -0.42 -14.57
CA LEU A 115 -7.55 -1.13 -14.62
C LEU A 115 -7.92 -1.55 -16.06
N ALA A 116 -7.58 -0.75 -17.07
CA ALA A 116 -7.80 -1.08 -18.47
C ALA A 116 -6.78 -2.11 -18.99
N LEU A 117 -5.57 -2.15 -18.41
CA LEU A 117 -4.54 -3.14 -18.76
C LEU A 117 -4.74 -4.49 -18.07
N ALA A 118 -5.42 -4.53 -16.92
CA ALA A 118 -5.55 -5.75 -16.13
C ALA A 118 -6.13 -6.94 -16.92
N PRO A 119 -7.22 -6.79 -17.72
CA PRO A 119 -7.72 -7.88 -18.56
C PRO A 119 -6.70 -8.33 -19.62
N LEU A 120 -5.95 -7.40 -20.20
CA LEU A 120 -4.91 -7.72 -21.20
C LEU A 120 -3.76 -8.51 -20.57
N LEU A 121 -3.34 -8.12 -19.37
CA LEU A 121 -2.31 -8.84 -18.61
C LEU A 121 -2.79 -10.24 -18.20
N ALA A 122 -4.07 -10.40 -17.86
CA ALA A 122 -4.66 -11.71 -17.62
C ALA A 122 -4.72 -12.59 -18.88
N VAL A 123 -4.94 -12.01 -20.06
CA VAL A 123 -4.86 -12.74 -21.34
C VAL A 123 -3.43 -13.18 -21.64
N TRP A 124 -2.43 -12.32 -21.38
CA TRP A 124 -1.02 -12.63 -21.69
C TRP A 124 -0.39 -13.62 -20.72
N PHE A 125 -0.59 -13.43 -19.42
CA PHE A 125 0.04 -14.22 -18.36
C PHE A 125 -0.88 -15.32 -17.80
N GLY A 126 -2.10 -15.41 -18.31
CA GLY A 126 -3.16 -16.28 -17.79
C GLY A 126 -3.87 -15.69 -16.57
N PRO A 127 -5.05 -16.22 -16.20
CA PRO A 127 -5.85 -15.74 -15.06
C PRO A 127 -5.24 -16.08 -13.67
N GLY A 128 -4.07 -16.71 -13.64
CA GLY A 128 -3.43 -17.22 -12.44
C GLY A 128 -2.75 -16.15 -11.58
N LEU A 129 -1.99 -16.60 -10.60
CA LEU A 129 -1.23 -15.77 -9.66
C LEU A 129 -0.29 -14.78 -10.37
N LEU A 130 0.35 -15.21 -11.48
CA LEU A 130 1.36 -14.42 -12.18
C LEU A 130 0.80 -13.08 -12.69
N ALA A 131 -0.35 -13.06 -13.36
CA ALA A 131 -0.95 -11.83 -13.88
C ALA A 131 -1.22 -10.83 -12.75
N LYS A 132 -1.73 -11.31 -11.62
CA LYS A 132 -2.08 -10.48 -10.46
C LYS A 132 -0.84 -9.91 -9.78
N VAL A 133 0.22 -10.72 -9.64
CA VAL A 133 1.52 -10.28 -9.14
C VAL A 133 2.13 -9.22 -10.07
N VAL A 134 2.01 -9.37 -11.39
CA VAL A 134 2.47 -8.36 -12.36
C VAL A 134 1.68 -7.07 -12.26
N ILE A 135 0.35 -7.15 -12.20
CA ILE A 135 -0.54 -5.97 -12.04
C ILE A 135 -0.21 -5.24 -10.74
N CYS A 136 -0.19 -5.96 -9.62
CA CYS A 136 0.16 -5.43 -8.30
C CYS A 136 1.57 -4.82 -8.31
N GLY A 137 2.56 -5.53 -8.86
CA GLY A 137 3.94 -5.09 -8.94
C GLY A 137 4.12 -3.83 -9.79
N LEU A 138 3.41 -3.70 -10.91
CA LEU A 138 3.43 -2.49 -11.74
C LEU A 138 2.90 -1.26 -10.98
N ILE A 139 1.85 -1.43 -10.18
CA ILE A 139 1.31 -0.33 -9.36
C ILE A 139 2.32 0.08 -8.28
N VAL A 140 2.98 -0.89 -7.65
CA VAL A 140 3.98 -0.64 -6.59
C VAL A 140 5.27 -0.03 -7.18
N PHE A 141 5.63 -0.43 -8.39
CA PHE A 141 6.88 -0.04 -9.05
C PHE A 141 7.05 1.48 -9.13
N PHE A 142 6.04 2.20 -9.62
CA PHE A 142 6.14 3.64 -9.87
C PHE A 142 6.43 4.50 -8.63
N PRO A 143 5.61 4.45 -7.55
CA PRO A 143 5.88 5.25 -6.35
C PRO A 143 7.24 4.91 -5.73
N VAL A 144 7.64 3.62 -5.75
CA VAL A 144 8.95 3.20 -5.21
C VAL A 144 10.10 3.69 -6.09
N ALA A 145 9.99 3.61 -7.41
CA ALA A 145 11.01 4.09 -8.34
C ALA A 145 11.21 5.60 -8.23
N VAL A 146 10.12 6.36 -8.22
CA VAL A 146 10.17 7.83 -8.12
C VAL A 146 10.74 8.25 -6.77
N ALA A 147 10.27 7.66 -5.67
CA ALA A 147 10.78 7.98 -4.33
C ALA A 147 12.27 7.62 -4.19
N THR A 148 12.70 6.47 -4.74
CA THR A 148 14.11 6.09 -4.75
C THR A 148 14.96 7.10 -5.55
N MET A 149 14.47 7.48 -6.74
CA MET A 149 15.17 8.45 -7.58
C MET A 149 15.33 9.81 -6.88
N VAL A 150 14.25 10.32 -6.30
CA VAL A 150 14.25 11.58 -5.56
C VAL A 150 15.16 11.49 -4.33
N GLY A 151 15.07 10.40 -3.56
CA GLY A 151 15.90 10.17 -2.38
C GLY A 151 17.39 10.20 -2.68
N ILE A 152 17.84 9.46 -3.71
CA ILE A 152 19.25 9.42 -4.10
C ILE A 152 19.74 10.79 -4.59
N ARG A 153 18.89 11.56 -5.30
CA ARG A 153 19.23 12.91 -5.77
C ARG A 153 19.26 13.96 -4.67
N SER A 154 18.53 13.75 -3.59
CA SER A 154 18.50 14.66 -2.43
C SER A 154 19.69 14.53 -1.49
N VAL A 155 20.57 13.55 -1.72
CA VAL A 155 21.80 13.36 -0.92
C VAL A 155 22.69 14.59 -1.05
N ASP A 156 23.20 15.08 0.08
CA ASP A 156 24.03 16.28 0.15
C ASP A 156 25.27 16.17 -0.76
N ARG A 157 25.41 17.15 -1.66
CA ARG A 157 26.55 17.25 -2.57
C ARG A 157 27.86 17.41 -1.81
N GLY A 158 27.87 18.10 -0.67
CA GLY A 158 29.05 18.28 0.18
C GLY A 158 29.58 16.94 0.72
N LEU A 159 28.69 16.02 1.12
CA LEU A 159 29.09 14.67 1.53
C LEU A 159 29.71 13.88 0.37
N LEU A 160 29.15 14.02 -0.84
CA LEU A 160 29.69 13.38 -2.04
C LEU A 160 31.04 13.96 -2.48
N GLU A 161 31.28 15.25 -2.26
CA GLU A 161 32.56 15.91 -2.51
C GLU A 161 33.61 15.50 -1.47
N LEU A 162 33.25 15.47 -0.19
CA LEU A 162 34.12 14.97 0.88
C LEU A 162 34.55 13.52 0.62
N ALA A 163 33.62 12.65 0.24
CA ALA A 163 33.91 11.26 -0.11
C ALA A 163 34.89 11.15 -1.29
N ARG A 164 34.76 12.04 -2.29
CA ARG A 164 35.70 12.13 -3.42
C ARG A 164 37.09 12.57 -2.97
N SER A 165 37.20 13.57 -2.10
CA SER A 165 38.47 14.01 -1.52
C SER A 165 39.17 12.91 -0.70
N LEU A 166 38.38 12.08 0.00
CA LEU A 166 38.87 10.90 0.72
C LEU A 166 39.12 9.67 -0.17
N ARG A 167 38.98 9.80 -1.51
CA ARG A 167 39.11 8.70 -2.48
C ARG A 167 38.23 7.48 -2.14
N ALA A 168 37.06 7.72 -1.56
CA ALA A 168 36.12 6.66 -1.24
C ALA A 168 35.70 5.90 -2.51
N THR A 169 35.66 4.57 -2.44
CA THR A 169 35.21 3.73 -3.55
C THR A 169 33.71 3.94 -3.81
N ARG A 170 33.24 3.70 -5.03
CA ARG A 170 31.81 3.81 -5.39
C ARG A 170 30.89 3.01 -4.46
N ARG A 171 31.37 1.84 -4.00
CA ARG A 171 30.63 1.00 -3.04
C ARG A 171 30.47 1.68 -1.68
N ARG A 172 31.51 2.35 -1.17
CA ARG A 172 31.44 3.11 0.09
C ARG A 172 30.53 4.32 -0.06
N VAL A 173 30.64 5.07 -1.15
CA VAL A 173 29.72 6.18 -1.42
C VAL A 173 28.26 5.70 -1.44
N LEU A 174 28.00 4.57 -2.09
CA LEU A 174 26.65 3.99 -2.12
C LEU A 174 26.15 3.58 -0.74
N VAL A 175 26.91 2.76 -0.01
CA VAL A 175 26.45 2.13 1.24
C VAL A 175 26.50 3.09 2.42
N ASP A 176 27.48 3.99 2.48
CA ASP A 176 27.73 4.83 3.64
C ASP A 176 27.11 6.23 3.52
N ILE A 177 26.76 6.67 2.31
CA ILE A 177 26.23 8.03 2.06
C ILE A 177 24.88 7.97 1.36
N GLU A 178 24.81 7.37 0.18
CA GLU A 178 23.60 7.46 -0.65
C GLU A 178 22.43 6.65 -0.11
N VAL A 179 22.64 5.36 0.20
CA VAL A 179 21.59 4.51 0.79
C VAL A 179 21.09 5.11 2.11
N PRO A 180 21.95 5.51 3.07
CA PRO A 180 21.56 6.22 4.28
C PRO A 180 20.74 7.50 4.03
N GLY A 181 21.18 8.35 3.10
CA GLY A 181 20.54 9.63 2.81
C GLY A 181 19.20 9.46 2.07
N ALA A 182 19.09 8.46 1.20
CA ALA A 182 17.88 8.18 0.44
C ALA A 182 16.85 7.33 1.20
N LEU A 183 17.26 6.62 2.26
CA LEU A 183 16.43 5.67 2.98
C LEU A 183 15.07 6.24 3.43
N PRO A 184 14.97 7.46 4.00
CA PRO A 184 13.67 8.02 4.38
C PRO A 184 12.71 8.17 3.19
N SER A 185 13.24 8.56 2.03
CA SER A 185 12.45 8.71 0.80
C SER A 185 12.03 7.35 0.26
N ILE A 186 12.95 6.37 0.20
CA ILE A 186 12.66 5.00 -0.24
C ILE A 186 11.56 4.38 0.64
N LEU A 187 11.67 4.52 1.97
CA LEU A 187 10.65 4.03 2.92
C LEU A 187 9.30 4.73 2.72
N GLY A 188 9.30 6.04 2.44
CA GLY A 188 8.09 6.75 2.04
C GLY A 188 7.44 6.16 0.78
N GLY A 189 8.24 5.86 -0.24
CA GLY A 189 7.79 5.19 -1.46
C GLY A 189 7.23 3.79 -1.21
N LEU A 190 7.90 2.99 -0.37
CA LEU A 190 7.44 1.65 0.03
C LEU A 190 6.12 1.71 0.80
N ARG A 191 5.94 2.73 1.65
CA ARG A 191 4.71 2.95 2.42
C ARG A 191 3.53 3.26 1.51
N VAL A 192 3.72 4.11 0.51
CA VAL A 192 2.69 4.35 -0.52
C VAL A 192 2.47 3.08 -1.34
N GLY A 193 3.55 2.43 -1.78
CA GLY A 193 3.53 1.21 -2.58
C GLY A 193 2.72 0.10 -1.93
N ILE A 194 2.95 -0.24 -0.66
CA ILE A 194 2.22 -1.34 0.00
C ILE A 194 0.71 -1.07 0.10
N THR A 195 0.30 0.18 0.30
CA THR A 195 -1.13 0.53 0.34
C THR A 195 -1.79 0.36 -1.02
N LEU A 196 -1.09 0.74 -2.09
CA LEU A 196 -1.54 0.56 -3.46
C LEU A 196 -1.43 -0.89 -3.94
N ALA A 197 -0.57 -1.71 -3.32
CA ALA A 197 -0.47 -3.14 -3.62
C ALA A 197 -1.80 -3.87 -3.36
N VAL A 198 -2.51 -3.51 -2.29
CA VAL A 198 -3.85 -4.05 -1.99
C VAL A 198 -4.84 -3.71 -3.09
N VAL A 199 -4.83 -2.46 -3.57
CA VAL A 199 -5.66 -2.03 -4.71
C VAL A 199 -5.29 -2.84 -5.96
N GLY A 200 -3.99 -3.04 -6.21
CA GLY A 200 -3.50 -3.80 -7.35
C GLY A 200 -3.89 -5.27 -7.35
N ALA A 201 -3.86 -5.93 -6.19
CA ALA A 201 -4.35 -7.30 -6.05
C ALA A 201 -5.84 -7.38 -6.39
N ILE A 202 -6.68 -6.48 -5.84
CA ILE A 202 -8.13 -6.45 -6.13
C ILE A 202 -8.41 -6.23 -7.62
N VAL A 203 -7.68 -5.30 -8.25
CA VAL A 203 -7.80 -5.04 -9.69
C VAL A 203 -7.38 -6.27 -10.51
N GLY A 204 -6.30 -6.95 -10.11
CA GLY A 204 -5.87 -8.19 -10.74
C GLY A 204 -6.88 -9.33 -10.57
N GLU A 205 -7.51 -9.43 -9.41
CA GLU A 205 -8.54 -10.44 -9.13
C GLU A 205 -9.78 -10.24 -10.01
N TRP A 206 -10.14 -8.99 -10.34
CA TRP A 206 -11.24 -8.70 -11.25
C TRP A 206 -10.98 -9.10 -12.71
N ALA A 207 -9.70 -9.27 -13.09
CA ALA A 207 -9.32 -9.65 -14.44
C ALA A 207 -9.47 -11.16 -14.73
N GLY A 208 -10.03 -11.95 -13.81
CA GLY A 208 -10.40 -13.35 -14.06
C GLY A 208 -9.97 -14.35 -12.99
N ALA A 209 -10.01 -13.98 -11.70
CA ALA A 209 -9.65 -14.88 -10.61
C ALA A 209 -10.84 -15.68 -10.05
N ASP A 210 -10.56 -16.89 -9.57
CA ASP A 210 -11.53 -17.73 -8.85
C ASP A 210 -11.57 -17.45 -7.34
N LYS A 211 -10.49 -16.89 -6.79
CA LYS A 211 -10.30 -16.61 -5.36
C LYS A 211 -9.66 -15.25 -5.15
N GLY A 212 -9.95 -14.64 -3.99
CA GLY A 212 -9.51 -13.29 -3.64
C GLY A 212 -10.65 -12.41 -3.11
N LEU A 213 -10.33 -11.39 -2.31
CA LEU A 213 -11.31 -10.47 -1.72
C LEU A 213 -12.06 -9.66 -2.78
N GLY A 214 -11.40 -9.24 -3.85
CA GLY A 214 -12.00 -8.62 -5.02
C GLY A 214 -12.97 -9.54 -5.76
N VAL A 215 -12.69 -10.84 -5.83
CA VAL A 215 -13.65 -11.85 -6.33
C VAL A 215 -14.86 -11.93 -5.41
N LEU A 216 -14.64 -11.95 -4.10
CA LEU A 216 -15.72 -12.03 -3.10
C LEU A 216 -16.65 -10.80 -3.16
N VAL A 217 -16.09 -9.60 -3.40
CA VAL A 217 -16.88 -8.39 -3.69
C VAL A 217 -17.77 -8.59 -4.93
N ASN A 218 -17.23 -9.16 -6.01
CA ASN A 218 -17.98 -9.39 -7.24
C ASN A 218 -19.10 -10.44 -7.05
N LEU A 219 -18.81 -11.53 -6.34
CA LEU A 219 -19.78 -12.57 -6.02
C LEU A 219 -20.91 -12.05 -5.12
N ALA A 220 -20.56 -11.30 -4.07
CA ALA A 220 -21.51 -10.67 -3.15
C ALA A 220 -22.47 -9.71 -3.87
N ARG A 221 -21.92 -8.90 -4.81
CA ARG A 221 -22.70 -7.95 -5.61
C ARG A 221 -23.58 -8.63 -6.67
N GLY A 222 -23.01 -9.56 -7.43
CA GLY A 222 -23.61 -10.07 -8.65
C GLY A 222 -24.44 -11.33 -8.44
N SER A 223 -23.84 -12.38 -7.89
CA SER A 223 -24.46 -13.71 -7.84
C SER A 223 -25.23 -13.97 -6.56
N LEU A 224 -24.71 -13.50 -5.42
CA LEU A 224 -25.29 -13.77 -4.10
C LEU A 224 -26.31 -12.70 -3.68
N PHE A 225 -26.22 -11.51 -4.26
CA PHE A 225 -26.98 -10.31 -3.83
C PHE A 225 -26.87 -10.06 -2.31
N ASP A 226 -25.76 -10.45 -1.69
CA ASP A 226 -25.44 -10.31 -0.27
C ASP A 226 -24.63 -9.04 -0.05
N ILE A 227 -25.33 -7.90 -0.02
CA ILE A 227 -24.70 -6.59 0.20
C ILE A 227 -24.05 -6.45 1.59
N PRO A 228 -24.60 -7.02 2.68
CA PRO A 228 -23.86 -7.10 3.94
C PRO A 228 -22.49 -7.78 3.80
N LEU A 229 -22.38 -8.88 3.03
CA LEU A 229 -21.10 -9.54 2.76
C LEU A 229 -20.16 -8.67 1.91
N LEU A 230 -20.70 -7.93 0.94
CA LEU A 230 -19.93 -6.96 0.15
C LEU A 230 -19.26 -5.95 1.08
N PHE A 231 -20.03 -5.30 1.97
CA PHE A 231 -19.50 -4.34 2.94
C PHE A 231 -18.51 -4.99 3.91
N ALA A 232 -18.81 -6.19 4.42
CA ALA A 232 -17.88 -6.93 5.29
C ALA A 232 -16.54 -7.25 4.58
N THR A 233 -16.59 -7.55 3.28
CA THR A 233 -15.40 -7.77 2.46
C THR A 233 -14.60 -6.48 2.26
N LEU A 234 -15.28 -5.35 2.00
CA LEU A 234 -14.63 -4.04 1.93
C LEU A 234 -13.97 -3.64 3.24
N VAL A 235 -14.60 -3.92 4.39
CA VAL A 235 -14.00 -3.74 5.72
C VAL A 235 -12.74 -4.60 5.85
N THR A 236 -12.79 -5.86 5.41
CA THR A 236 -11.63 -6.76 5.43
C THR A 236 -10.47 -6.23 4.57
N ILE A 237 -10.78 -5.71 3.38
CA ILE A 237 -9.79 -5.05 2.49
C ILE A 237 -9.16 -3.83 3.19
N ALA A 238 -9.97 -2.99 3.83
CA ALA A 238 -9.49 -1.82 4.55
C ALA A 238 -8.57 -2.21 5.72
N LEU A 239 -8.95 -3.23 6.50
CA LEU A 239 -8.13 -3.77 7.58
C LEU A 239 -6.81 -4.35 7.05
N LEU A 240 -6.84 -5.05 5.93
CA LEU A 240 -5.62 -5.56 5.27
C LEU A 240 -4.70 -4.40 4.86
N GLY A 241 -5.24 -3.35 4.23
CA GLY A 241 -4.47 -2.15 3.87
C GLY A 241 -3.84 -1.45 5.08
N ILE A 242 -4.59 -1.30 6.17
CA ILE A 242 -4.09 -0.74 7.43
C ILE A 242 -2.99 -1.63 8.02
N ALA A 243 -3.18 -2.95 8.05
CA ALA A 243 -2.18 -3.89 8.55
C ALA A 243 -0.89 -3.82 7.73
N CYS A 244 -1.00 -3.85 6.40
CA CYS A 244 0.10 -3.67 5.47
C CYS A 244 0.88 -2.36 5.70
N TYR A 245 0.16 -1.24 5.83
CA TYR A 245 0.77 0.05 6.15
C TYR A 245 1.50 0.02 7.49
N ALA A 246 0.87 -0.52 8.53
CA ALA A 246 1.43 -0.61 9.86
C ALA A 246 2.71 -1.46 9.89
N LEU A 247 2.75 -2.57 9.14
CA LEU A 247 3.94 -3.42 9.00
C LEU A 247 5.13 -2.64 8.44
N VAL A 248 4.92 -1.82 7.40
CA VAL A 248 6.00 -0.99 6.83
C VAL A 248 6.46 0.09 7.82
N VAL A 249 5.54 0.74 8.55
CA VAL A 249 5.90 1.73 9.57
C VAL A 249 6.69 1.10 10.72
N ILE A 250 6.32 -0.10 11.16
CA ILE A 250 7.07 -0.84 12.19
C ILE A 250 8.46 -1.20 11.69
N ALA A 251 8.57 -1.69 10.44
CA ALA A 251 9.85 -1.97 9.82
C ALA A 251 10.74 -0.71 9.74
N GLU A 252 10.19 0.41 9.28
CA GLU A 252 10.87 1.70 9.22
C GLU A 252 11.39 2.15 10.57
N ARG A 253 10.57 2.09 11.62
CA ARG A 253 11.00 2.47 12.98
C ARG A 253 12.15 1.61 13.48
N ARG A 254 12.19 0.33 13.12
CA ARG A 254 13.33 -0.55 13.45
C ARG A 254 14.58 -0.18 12.67
N PHE A 255 14.48 0.13 11.37
CA PHE A 255 15.65 0.46 10.56
C PHE A 255 16.21 1.87 10.85
N VAL A 256 15.33 2.84 11.11
CA VAL A 256 15.72 4.24 11.37
C VAL A 256 16.05 4.47 12.84
N GLY A 257 15.37 3.80 13.78
CA GLY A 257 15.61 3.92 15.22
C GLY A 257 16.84 3.16 15.73
N LEU A 258 17.57 2.45 14.87
CA LEU A 258 18.87 1.83 15.17
C LEU A 258 20.07 2.74 14.83
N ARG A 259 19.83 4.04 14.61
CA ARG A 259 20.85 5.06 14.40
C ARG A 259 20.74 6.19 15.40
#